data_AF-A0A839EF26-F1
#
_entry.id   AF-A0A839EF26-F1
#
_cell.length_a   1.000
_cell.length_b   1.000
_cell.length_c   1.000
_cell.angle_alpha   90.00
_cell.angle_beta   90.00
_cell.angle_gamma   90.00
#
_symmetry.space_group_name_H-M   'P 1'
#
loop_
_entity.id
_entity.type
_entity.pdbx_description
1 polymer ?
#
loop_
_entity_poly.entity_id
_entity_poly.type
_entity_poly.pdbx_seq_one_letter_code
_entity_poly.pdbx_strand_id
1 'polypeptide(L)' 'MRRGDYIVYVDESGDHNLVDFDPQYPRFVLAFCIVKIDHYVDHVVPYVQRLKFEFFGHDTVVLHEREIR' A
#
# COMPACT_ATOMS: atom_id res chain seq x y z
N MET A 1 -5.77 -5.08 27.68
CA MET A 1 -6.13 -4.37 26.43
C MET A 1 -6.37 -5.41 25.33
N ARG A 2 -7.55 -5.44 24.72
CA ARG A 2 -7.77 -6.20 23.48
C ARG A 2 -7.19 -5.39 22.31
N ARG A 3 -6.34 -6.01 21.50
CA ARG A 3 -5.87 -5.45 20.22
C ARG A 3 -6.76 -6.02 19.11
N GLY A 4 -6.90 -5.29 18.00
CA GLY A 4 -7.60 -5.79 16.81
C GLY A 4 -6.74 -6.80 16.05
N ASP A 5 -7.38 -7.71 15.31
CA ASP A 5 -6.70 -8.78 14.56
C ASP A 5 -6.24 -8.37 13.16
N TYR A 6 -6.53 -7.13 12.75
CA TYR A 6 -6.30 -6.62 11.40
C TYR A 6 -5.49 -5.33 11.41
N ILE A 7 -4.65 -5.18 10.38
CA ILE A 7 -4.01 -3.92 9.99
C ILE A 7 -4.71 -3.37 8.76
N VAL A 8 -4.89 -2.05 8.73
CA VAL A 8 -5.56 -1.33 7.63
C VAL A 8 -4.64 -0.24 7.13
N TYR A 9 -4.20 -0.35 5.88
CA TYR A 9 -3.52 0.72 5.16
C TYR A 9 -4.57 1.47 4.34
N VAL A 10 -4.64 2.78 4.53
CA VAL A 10 -5.58 3.65 3.82
C VAL A 10 -4.76 4.56 2.92
N ASP A 11 -5.16 4.64 1.66
CA ASP A 11 -4.57 5.54 0.68
C ASP A 11 -5.65 6.31 -0.06
N GLU A 12 -5.32 7.51 -0.50
CA GLU A 12 -6.23 8.42 -1.19
C GLU A 12 -5.81 8.59 -2.65
N SER A 13 -6.80 8.67 -3.54
CA SER A 13 -6.58 8.92 -4.96
C SER A 13 -7.62 9.88 -5.49
N GLY A 14 -7.20 10.81 -6.34
CA GLY A 14 -8.05 11.83 -6.93
C GLY A 14 -7.90 13.20 -6.28
N ASP A 15 -8.66 14.18 -6.78
CA ASP A 15 -8.59 15.55 -6.28
C ASP A 15 -9.39 15.71 -4.97
N HIS A 16 -8.76 16.30 -3.96
CA HIS A 16 -9.37 16.62 -2.68
C HIS A 16 -10.07 18.00 -2.70
N ASN A 17 -9.91 18.78 -3.77
CA ASN A 17 -10.54 20.08 -3.92
C ASN A 17 -12.02 19.95 -4.27
N LEU A 18 -12.87 20.50 -3.40
CA LEU A 18 -14.32 20.51 -3.57
C LEU A 18 -14.85 21.67 -4.42
N VAL A 19 -13.97 22.59 -4.85
CA VAL A 19 -14.35 23.87 -5.49
C VAL A 19 -13.86 23.97 -6.93
N ASP A 20 -12.62 23.56 -7.21
CA ASP A 20 -12.01 23.56 -8.54
C ASP A 20 -11.31 22.20 -8.67
N PHE A 21 -11.97 21.21 -9.30
CA PHE A 21 -11.47 19.84 -9.38
C PHE A 21 -10.81 19.57 -10.73
N ASP A 22 -9.70 18.83 -10.72
CA ASP A 22 -9.02 18.37 -11.93
C ASP A 22 -9.94 17.45 -12.77
N PRO A 23 -10.30 17.81 -14.02
CA PRO A 23 -11.11 16.98 -14.89
C PRO A 23 -10.48 15.61 -15.21
N GLN A 24 -9.16 15.47 -15.09
CA GLN A 24 -8.44 14.21 -15.27
C GLN A 24 -8.60 13.27 -14.07
N TYR A 25 -8.98 13.79 -12.90
CA TYR A 25 -9.16 13.05 -11.64
C TYR A 25 -10.46 13.44 -10.93
N PRO A 26 -11.63 13.25 -11.57
CA PRO A 26 -12.91 13.83 -11.14
C PRO A 26 -13.56 13.16 -9.92
N ARG A 27 -12.89 12.16 -9.32
CA ARG A 27 -13.42 11.40 -8.18
C ARG A 27 -12.35 11.23 -7.13
N PHE A 28 -12.67 11.67 -5.92
CA PHE A 28 -11.94 11.31 -4.73
C PHE A 28 -12.29 9.88 -4.32
N VAL A 29 -11.28 9.04 -4.12
CA VAL A 29 -11.39 7.63 -3.76
C VAL A 29 -10.51 7.35 -2.55
N LEU A 30 -11.04 6.57 -1.60
CA LEU A 30 -10.27 5.99 -0.51
C LEU A 30 -10.10 4.49 -0.75
N ALA A 31 -8.87 4.03 -0.84
CA ALA A 31 -8.51 2.63 -0.94
C ALA A 31 -8.17 2.07 0.44
N PHE A 32 -8.76 0.93 0.79
CA PHE A 32 -8.52 0.25 2.06
C PHE A 32 -7.87 -1.11 1.78
N CYS A 33 -6.60 -1.25 2.14
CA CYS A 33 -5.90 -2.52 2.14
C CYS A 33 -5.96 -3.11 3.56
N ILE A 34 -6.78 -4.14 3.73
CA ILE A 34 -7.06 -4.77 5.03
C ILE A 34 -6.40 -6.15 5.04
N VAL A 35 -5.54 -6.42 6.03
CA VAL A 35 -4.84 -7.69 6.16
C VAL A 35 -4.90 -8.17 7.60
N LYS A 36 -5.13 -9.47 7.81
CA LYS A 36 -5.01 -10.07 9.14
C LYS A 36 -3.55 -10.01 9.60
N ILE A 37 -3.30 -9.59 10.83
CA ILE A 37 -1.94 -9.34 11.36
C ILE A 37 -1.06 -10.58 11.24
N ASP A 38 -1.55 -11.75 11.66
CA ASP A 38 -0.78 -13.01 11.58
C ASP A 38 -0.37 -13.31 10.13
N HIS A 39 -1.30 -13.15 9.18
CA HIS A 39 -1.01 -13.37 7.75
C HIS A 39 -0.04 -12.33 7.18
N TYR A 40 -0.11 -11.08 7.64
CA TYR A 40 0.81 -10.03 7.23
C TYR A 40 2.25 -10.34 7.67
N VAL A 41 2.42 -10.77 8.93
CA VAL A 41 3.71 -11.10 9.53
C VAL A 41 4.29 -12.39 8.97
N ASP A 42 3.49 -13.45 8.84
CA ASP A 42 3.98 -14.79 8.51
C ASP A 42 4.13 -15.02 7.00
N HIS A 43 3.45 -14.23 6.15
CA HIS A 43 3.42 -14.45 4.70
C HIS A 43 3.76 -13.20 3.89
N VAL A 44 3.03 -12.09 4.08
CA VAL A 44 3.18 -10.91 3.22
C VAL A 44 4.58 -10.31 3.31
N VAL A 45 5.05 -10.02 4.53
CA VAL A 45 6.38 -9.43 4.74
C VAL A 45 7.49 -10.37 4.22
N PRO A 46 7.53 -11.67 4.58
CA PRO A 46 8.54 -12.59 4.06
C PRO A 46 8.57 -12.69 2.54
N TYR A 47 7.42 -12.73 1.87
CA TYR A 47 7.36 -12.83 0.41
C TYR A 47 7.84 -11.56 -0.28
N VAL A 48 7.48 -10.38 0.22
CA VAL A 48 7.99 -9.11 -0.32
C VAL A 48 9.50 -8.99 -0.10
N GLN A 49 9.99 -9.41 1.06
CA GLN A 49 11.43 -9.42 1.34
C GLN A 49 12.18 -10.35 0.41
N ARG A 50 11.67 -11.57 0.19
CA ARG A 50 12.25 -12.51 -0.77
C ARG A 50 12.32 -11.92 -2.17
N LEU A 51 11.23 -11.31 -2.64
CA LEU A 51 11.20 -10.62 -3.93
C LEU A 51 12.32 -9.57 -4.02
N LYS A 52 12.51 -8.75 -2.99
CA LYS A 52 13.57 -7.73 -3.00
C LYS A 52 14.97 -8.35 -3.09
N PHE A 53 15.26 -9.40 -2.33
CA PHE A 53 16.56 -10.08 -2.39
C PHE A 53 16.78 -10.80 -3.73
N GLU A 54 15.74 -11.38 -4.33
CA GLU A 54 15.84 -12.05 -5.64
C GLU A 54 16.19 -11.07 -6.77
N PHE A 55 15.63 -9.86 -6.76
CA PHE A 55 15.84 -8.88 -7.83
C PHE A 55 17.01 -7.91 -7.57
N PHE A 56 17.21 -7.49 -6.32
CA PHE A 56 18.16 -6.42 -5.98
C PHE A 56 19.32 -6.88 -5.10
N GLY A 57 19.23 -8.07 -4.49
CA GLY A 57 20.25 -8.57 -3.55
C GLY A 57 20.27 -7.88 -2.19
N HIS A 58 19.35 -6.94 -1.93
CA HIS A 58 19.17 -6.24 -0.65
C HIS A 58 17.72 -5.77 -0.46
N ASP A 59 17.33 -5.39 0.76
CA ASP A 59 15.96 -5.00 1.13
C ASP A 59 15.70 -3.49 1.19
N THR A 60 16.75 -2.69 1.05
CA THR A 60 16.65 -1.22 1.17
C THR A 60 15.88 -0.54 0.03
N VAL A 61 15.59 -1.26 -1.06
CA VAL A 61 14.76 -0.74 -2.17
C VAL A 61 13.34 -0.50 -1.68
N VAL A 62 12.83 0.72 -1.90
CA VAL A 62 11.41 1.04 -1.74
C VAL A 62 10.75 0.85 -3.11
N LEU A 63 9.71 0.02 -3.16
CA LEU A 63 8.99 -0.25 -4.40
C LEU A 63 7.98 0.88 -4.64
N HIS A 64 8.25 1.77 -5.59
CA HIS A 64 7.33 2.84 -5.98
C HIS A 64 6.55 2.45 -7.25
N GLU A 65 5.24 2.71 -7.29
CA GLU A 65 4.38 2.42 -8.46
C GLU A 65 4.96 2.97 -9.77
N ARG A 66 5.52 4.18 -9.73
CA ARG A 66 6.09 4.87 -10.89
C ARG A 66 7.27 4.13 -11.51
N GLU A 67 7.94 3.27 -10.75
CA GLU A 67 9.12 2.50 -11.16
C GLU A 67 8.74 1.10 -11.67
N ILE A 68 7.48 0.67 -11.49
CA ILE A 68 6.99 -0.68 -11.76
C ILE A 68 5.99 -0.70 -12.94
N ARG A 69 5.87 0.42 -13.70
CA ARG A 69 5.01 0.50 -14.89
C ARG A 69 5.59 -0.19 -16.12
#